data_AF-A0A5K0V7I5-F1
#
_entry.id   AF-A0A5K0V7I5-F1
#
_cell.length_a   1.000
_cell.length_b   1.000
_cell.length_c   1.000
_cell.angle_alpha   90.00
_cell.angle_beta   90.00
_cell.angle_gamma   90.00
#
_symmetry.space_group_name_H-M   'P 1'
#
loop_
_entity.id
_entity.type
_entity.pdbx_description
1 polymer ?
#
loop_
_entity_poly.entity_id
_entity_poly.type
_entity_poly.pdbx_seq_one_letter_code
_entity_poly.pdbx_strand_id
1 'polypeptide(L)' 'EKLGLRSVHRKALLEALAEELPPSTIRLGSRLSSIEQSPGESLITLHLEDGTRVKTK' A
#
# COMPACT_ATOMS: atom_id res chain seq x y z
N GLU A 1 0.27 15.46 32.19
CA GLU A 1 0.76 14.09 31.92
C GLU A 1 2.08 14.18 31.14
N LYS A 2 3.12 13.42 31.53
CA LYS A 2 4.37 13.37 30.77
C LYS A 2 4.17 12.43 29.57
N LEU A 3 4.08 12.99 28.37
CA LEU A 3 4.23 12.22 27.13
C LEU A 3 5.70 11.81 26.99
N GLY A 4 6.10 10.77 27.73
CA GLY A 4 7.41 10.14 27.60
C GLY A 4 7.53 9.43 26.25
N LEU A 5 8.78 9.20 25.81
CA LEU A 5 9.07 8.42 24.60
C LEU A 5 8.44 7.03 24.71
N ARG A 6 7.63 6.64 23.72
CA ARG A 6 7.07 5.29 23.58
C ARG A 6 7.77 4.58 22.44
N SER A 7 8.83 3.83 22.76
CA SER A 7 9.47 2.96 21.79
C SER A 7 8.61 1.71 21.56
N VAL A 8 8.48 1.32 20.29
CA VAL A 8 7.80 0.09 19.88
C VAL A 8 8.69 -0.65 18.89
N HIS A 9 8.64 -1.98 18.92
CA HIS A 9 9.37 -2.77 17.94
C HIS A 9 8.71 -2.60 16.56
N ARG A 10 9.47 -2.22 15.53
CA ARG A 10 8.95 -1.92 14.18
C ARG A 10 8.06 -3.04 13.63
N LYS A 11 8.47 -4.29 13.81
CA LYS A 11 7.71 -5.46 13.34
C LYS A 11 6.33 -5.54 14.02
N ALA A 12 6.30 -5.42 15.35
CA ALA A 12 5.07 -5.52 16.13
C ALA A 12 4.09 -4.40 15.77
N LEU A 13 4.60 -3.18 15.55
CA LEU A 13 3.77 -2.05 15.11
C LEU A 13 3.12 -2.32 13.74
N LEU A 14 3.89 -2.79 12.76
CA LEU A 14 3.37 -3.02 11.41
C LEU A 14 2.40 -4.20 11.34
N GLU A 15 2.66 -5.27 12.10
CA GLU A 15 1.76 -6.42 12.21
C GLU A 15 0.42 -6.00 12.83
N ALA A 16 0.44 -5.28 13.96
CA ALA A 16 -0.77 -4.77 14.59
C ALA A 16 -1.57 -3.85 13.64
N LEU A 17 -0.90 -2.95 12.91
CA LEU A 17 -1.59 -2.08 11.95
C LEU A 17 -2.20 -2.86 10.77
N ALA A 18 -1.58 -3.96 10.35
CA ALA A 18 -2.11 -4.79 9.28
C ALA A 18 -3.31 -5.64 9.73
N GLU A 19 -3.28 -6.14 10.98
CA GLU A 19 -4.36 -6.92 11.58
C GLU A 19 -5.67 -6.13 11.77
N GLU A 20 -5.57 -4.82 12.00
CA GLU A 20 -6.73 -3.93 12.15
C GLU A 20 -7.42 -3.59 10.82
N LEU A 21 -6.85 -3.97 9.68
CA LEU A 21 -7.44 -3.68 8.36
C LEU A 21 -8.46 -4.76 7.96
N PRO A 22 -9.49 -4.40 7.17
CA PRO A 22 -10.37 -5.38 6.55
C PRO A 22 -9.57 -6.41 5.72
N PRO A 23 -10.04 -7.67 5.64
CA PRO A 23 -9.42 -8.69 4.81
C PRO A 23 -9.19 -8.22 3.37
N SER A 24 -8.10 -8.68 2.76
CA SER A 24 -7.72 -8.37 1.37
C SER A 24 -7.38 -6.90 1.07
N THR A 25 -7.21 -6.06 2.10
CA THR A 25 -6.76 -4.66 1.92
C THR A 25 -5.30 -4.57 1.45
N ILE A 26 -4.42 -5.43 1.97
CA ILE A 26 -3.00 -5.47 1.60
C ILE A 26 -2.75 -6.65 0.66
N ARG A 27 -2.21 -6.37 -0.53
CA ARG A 27 -1.73 -7.39 -1.47
C ARG A 27 -0.21 -7.39 -1.53
N LEU A 28 0.41 -8.41 -0.95
CA LEU A 28 1.85 -8.64 -1.04
C LEU A 28 2.26 -9.15 -2.43
N GLY A 29 3.55 -9.03 -2.78
CA GLY A 29 4.07 -9.43 -4.09
C GLY A 29 3.71 -8.49 -5.24
N SER A 30 3.10 -7.34 -4.95
CA SER A 30 2.66 -6.35 -5.94
C SER A 30 3.80 -5.41 -6.38
N ARG A 31 4.88 -5.94 -6.96
CA ARG A 31 6.00 -5.08 -7.42
C ARG A 31 5.57 -4.25 -8.63
N LEU A 32 5.69 -2.94 -8.52
CA LEU A 32 5.31 -1.99 -9.56
C LEU A 32 6.35 -1.98 -10.69
N SER A 33 5.91 -2.13 -11.94
CA SER A 33 6.76 -2.11 -13.13
C SER A 33 6.67 -0.78 -13.89
N SER A 34 5.47 -0.21 -14.04
CA SER A 34 5.29 1.11 -14.64
C SER A 34 3.99 1.79 -14.21
N ILE A 35 3.93 3.10 -14.45
CA ILE A 35 2.76 3.94 -14.22
C ILE A 35 2.41 4.63 -15.52
N GLU A 36 1.14 4.58 -15.91
CA GLU A 36 0.61 5.20 -17.12
C GLU A 36 -0.58 6.09 -16.77
N GLN A 37 -0.59 7.30 -17.31
CA GLN A 37 -1.73 8.21 -17.25
C GLN A 37 -1.95 8.79 -18.65
N SER A 38 -3.09 8.44 -19.27
CA SER A 38 -3.41 8.94 -20.60
C SER A 38 -3.80 10.42 -20.53
N PRO A 39 -3.37 11.26 -21.50
CA PRO A 39 -3.77 12.67 -21.55
C PRO A 39 -5.29 12.81 -21.58
N GLY A 40 -5.86 13.55 -20.63
CA GLY A 40 -7.31 13.73 -20.49
C GLY A 40 -8.03 12.65 -19.68
N GLU A 41 -7.35 11.59 -19.25
CA GLU A 41 -7.91 10.62 -18.30
C GLU A 41 -7.63 11.03 -16.85
N SER A 42 -8.66 10.86 -16.01
CA SER A 42 -8.57 11.06 -14.55
C SER A 42 -8.04 9.84 -13.80
N LEU A 43 -7.86 8.71 -14.50
CA LEU A 43 -7.41 7.46 -13.92
C LEU A 43 -5.95 7.20 -14.28
N ILE A 44 -5.23 6.68 -13.30
CA ILE A 44 -3.86 6.20 -13.41
C ILE A 44 -3.92 4.68 -13.49
N THR A 45 -3.21 4.11 -14.46
CA THR A 45 -3.01 2.66 -14.57
C THR A 45 -1.63 2.30 -14.03
N LEU A 46 -1.61 1.47 -13.00
CA LEU A 46 -0.41 0.83 -12.46
C LEU A 46 -0.23 -0.52 -13.15
N HIS A 47 0.95 -0.77 -13.69
CA HIS A 47 1.35 -2.07 -14.20
C HIS A 47 2.27 -2.74 -13.18
N LEU A 48 1.98 -4.00 -12.83
CA LEU A 48 2.80 -4.80 -11.92
C LEU A 48 3.67 -5.79 -12.69
N GLU A 49 4.74 -6.28 -12.05
CA GLU A 49 5.67 -7.23 -12.67
C GLU A 49 5.02 -8.58 -13.00
N ASP A 50 3.97 -8.97 -12.27
CA ASP A 50 3.21 -10.19 -12.53
C ASP A 50 2.18 -10.04 -13.68
N GLY A 51 2.18 -8.90 -14.38
CA GLY A 51 1.27 -8.58 -15.47
C GLY A 51 -0.09 -8.03 -15.02
N THR A 52 -0.35 -7.95 -13.70
CA THR A 52 -1.58 -7.34 -13.20
C THR A 52 -1.63 -5.84 -13.50
N ARG A 53 -2.82 -5.33 -13.83
CA ARG A 53 -3.08 -3.90 -14.04
C ARG A 53 -4.08 -3.40 -13.01
N VAL A 54 -3.74 -2.33 -12.29
CA VAL A 54 -4.60 -1.69 -11.30
C VAL A 54 -4.94 -0.29 -11.78
N LYS A 55 -6.23 0.06 -11.86
CA LYS A 55 -6.67 1.43 -12.14
C LYS A 55 -7.02 2.15 -10.84
N THR A 56 -6.50 3.35 -10.65
CA THR A 56 -6.76 4.19 -9.48
C THR A 56 -6.99 5.64 -9.88
N LYS A 57 -7.61 6.42 -8.99
CA LYS A 57 -7.66 7.89 -9.04
C LYS A 57 -6.53 8.47 -8.19
#